data_AF-A0A158S4I9-F1
#
_entry.id   AF-A0A158S4I9-F1
#
_cell.length_a   1.000
_cell.length_b   1.000
_cell.length_c   1.000
_cell.angle_alpha   90.00
_cell.angle_beta   90.00
_cell.angle_gamma   90.00
#
_symmetry.space_group_name_H-M   'P 1'
#
loop_
_entity.id
_entity.type
_entity.pdbx_description
1 polymer ?
#
loop_
_entity_poly.entity_id
_entity_poly.type
_entity_poly.pdbx_seq_one_letter_code
_entity_poly.pdbx_strand_id
1 'polypeptide(L)' 'MARTPAAFRQADVVRAVKAVRAAQIAVSGVEITPDGTIRVLTGTAPEAPSSPFDDWKQKRHANAS' A
#
# COMPACT_ATOMS: atom_id res chain seq x y z
N MET A 1 -0.55 16.09 31.10
CA MET A 1 -0.35 16.83 29.83
C MET A 1 -1.09 16.09 28.72
N ALA A 2 -2.12 16.69 28.14
CA ALA A 2 -2.76 16.11 26.96
C ALA A 2 -1.81 16.30 25.76
N ARG A 3 -1.37 15.21 25.13
CA ARG A 3 -0.59 15.29 23.90
C ARG A 3 -1.52 15.79 22.79
N THR A 4 -1.22 16.94 22.21
CA THR A 4 -1.85 17.34 20.95
C THR A 4 -1.57 16.23 19.93
N PRO A 5 -2.59 15.65 19.27
CA PRO A 5 -2.39 14.67 18.22
C PRO A 5 -1.41 15.23 17.19
N ALA A 6 -0.39 14.46 16.82
CA ALA A 6 0.56 14.91 15.82
C ALA A 6 -0.20 15.05 14.49
N ALA A 7 -0.28 16.27 13.96
CA ALA A 7 -0.89 16.48 12.65
C ALA A 7 -0.11 15.67 11.62
N PHE A 8 -0.81 14.77 10.91
CA PHE A 8 -0.21 14.00 9.84
C PHE A 8 0.35 14.95 8.77
N ARG A 9 1.53 14.63 8.21
CA ARG A 9 2.05 15.31 7.03
C ARG A 9 2.33 14.30 5.94
N GLN A 10 2.05 14.67 4.69
CA GLN A 10 2.41 13.86 3.53
C GLN A 10 3.89 13.45 3.52
N ALA A 11 4.78 14.36 3.95
CA ALA A 11 6.21 14.09 4.05
C ALA A 11 6.52 12.90 4.97
N ASP A 12 5.76 12.72 6.06
CA ASP A 12 6.00 11.65 7.02
C ASP A 12 5.55 10.30 6.45
N VAL A 13 4.44 10.26 5.72
CA VAL A 13 4.00 9.07 4.97
C VAL A 13 5.03 8.67 3.93
N VAL A 14 5.53 9.63 3.16
CA VAL A 14 6.57 9.38 2.13
C VAL A 14 7.84 8.82 2.77
N ARG A 15 8.28 9.37 3.91
CA ARG A 15 9.45 8.86 4.63
C ARG A 15 9.24 7.43 5.13
N ALA A 16 8.09 7.14 5.76
CA ALA A 16 7.77 5.82 6.26
C ALA A 16 7.78 4.76 5.14
N VAL A 17 7.09 5.04 4.02
CA VAL A 17 7.03 4.13 2.87
C VAL A 17 8.41 3.93 2.25
N LYS A 18 9.21 4.99 2.11
CA LYS A 18 10.59 4.89 1.58
C LYS A 18 11.47 4.00 2.46
N ALA A 19 11.38 4.16 3.78
CA ALA A 19 12.17 3.35 4.71
C ALA A 19 11.83 1.85 4.59
N VAL A 20 10.54 1.51 4.52
CA VAL A 20 10.09 0.11 4.37
C VAL A 20 10.54 -0.49 3.04
N ARG A 21 10.45 0.28 1.94
CA ARG A 21 10.95 -0.17 0.63
C ARG A 21 12.47 -0.32 0.61
N ALA A 22 13.22 0.56 1.28
CA ALA A 22 14.67 0.46 1.39
C ALA A 22 15.10 -0.80 2.16
N ALA A 23 14.27 -1.27 3.08
CA ALA A 23 14.43 -2.56 3.76
C ALA A 23 13.99 -3.77 2.89
N GLN A 24 13.67 -3.55 1.61
CA GLN A 24 13.17 -4.57 0.67
C GLN A 24 11.87 -5.27 1.12
N ILE A 25 11.07 -4.60 1.96
CA ILE A 25 9.77 -5.12 2.41
C ILE A 25 8.68 -4.62 1.47
N ALA A 26 7.84 -5.53 1.00
CA ALA A 26 6.67 -5.20 0.20
C ALA A 26 5.61 -4.48 1.05
N VAL A 27 5.20 -3.29 0.59
CA VAL A 27 4.12 -2.51 1.19
C VAL A 27 2.81 -2.91 0.54
N SER A 28 1.86 -3.39 1.34
CA SER A 28 0.51 -3.75 0.90
C SER A 28 -0.49 -2.62 1.08
N GLY A 29 -0.22 -1.66 1.98
CA GLY A 29 -1.10 -0.53 2.23
C GLY A 29 -0.54 0.46 3.25
N VAL A 30 -1.24 1.58 3.42
CA VAL A 30 -0.95 2.59 4.45
C VAL A 30 -2.26 3.03 5.09
N GLU A 31 -2.30 3.00 6.41
CA GLU A 31 -3.40 3.55 7.20
C GLU A 31 -2.93 4.74 8.03
N ILE A 32 -3.79 5.73 8.17
CA ILE A 32 -3.56 6.88 9.06
C ILE A 32 -4.74 6.92 10.03
N THR A 33 -4.46 6.72 11.31
CA THR A 33 -5.48 6.79 12.36
C THR A 33 -5.79 8.25 12.72
N PRO A 34 -6.95 8.54 13.35
CA PRO A 34 -7.33 9.91 13.72
C PRO A 34 -6.35 10.61 14.67
N ASP A 35 -5.52 9.86 15.40
CA ASP A 35 -4.47 10.39 16.28
C ASP A 35 -3.16 10.74 15.54
N GLY A 36 -3.11 10.53 14.22
CA GLY A 36 -1.96 10.83 13.36
C GLY A 36 -0.96 9.69 13.22
N THR A 37 -1.22 8.51 13.81
CA THR A 37 -0.32 7.35 13.64
C THR A 37 -0.35 6.84 12.20
N ILE A 38 0.83 6.69 11.60
CA ILE A 38 1.00 6.10 10.27
C ILE A 38 1.34 4.62 10.46
N ARG A 39 0.47 3.73 9.96
CA ARG A 39 0.71 2.28 9.91
C ARG A 39 1.03 1.88 8.48
N VAL A 40 2.22 1.35 8.25
CA VAL A 40 2.57 0.73 6.97
C VAL A 40 2.25 -0.74 7.06
N LEU A 41 1.31 -1.19 6.24
CA LEU A 41 0.94 -2.59 6.13
C LEU A 41 1.92 -3.28 5.20
N THR A 42 2.44 -4.41 5.64
CA THR A 42 3.43 -5.19 4.91
C THR A 42 2.89 -6.57 4.60
N GLY A 43 3.24 -7.09 3.44
CA GLY A 43 2.81 -8.40 2.98
C GLY A 43 2.78 -8.45 1.47
N THR A 44 2.81 -9.65 0.90
CA THR A 44 2.41 -9.84 -0.49
C THR A 44 0.94 -9.43 -0.60
N ALA A 45 0.64 -8.46 -1.46
CA ALA A 45 -0.74 -8.12 -1.77
C ALA A 45 -1.50 -9.42 -2.05
N PRO A 46 -2.68 -9.65 -1.45
CA PRO A 46 -3.47 -10.82 -1.78
C PRO A 46 -3.71 -10.78 -3.29
N GLU A 47 -3.43 -11.88 -3.95
CA GLU A 47 -3.76 -12.05 -5.36
C GLU A 47 -5.25 -11.72 -5.50
N ALA A 48 -5.56 -10.70 -6.30
CA ALA A 48 -6.95 -10.30 -6.49
C ALA A 48 -7.70 -11.54 -7.00
N PRO A 49 -8.88 -11.89 -6.45
CA PRO A 49 -9.63 -13.02 -6.96
C PRO A 49 -9.93 -12.75 -8.44
N SER A 50 -9.27 -13.49 -9.34
CA SER A 50 -9.52 -13.34 -10.76
C SER A 50 -10.86 -13.98 -11.07
N SER A 51 -11.75 -13.21 -11.71
CA SER A 51 -12.93 -13.81 -12.31
C SER A 51 -12.53 -14.51 -13.61
N PRO A 52 -13.30 -15.50 -14.09
CA PRO A 52 -13.08 -16.08 -15.42
C PRO A 52 -13.07 -15.03 -16.55
N PHE A 53 -13.72 -13.89 -16.34
CA PHE A 53 -13.71 -12.75 -17.26
C PHE A 53 -12.39 -11.98 -17.25
N ASP A 54 -11.77 -11.80 -16.09
CA ASP A 54 -10.47 -11.12 -15.95
C ASP A 54 -9.35 -11.95 -16.61
N ASP A 55 -9.39 -13.27 -16.44
CA ASP A 55 -8.45 -14.21 -17.07
C ASP A 55 -8.57 -14.19 -18.60
N TRP A 56 -9.81 -14.14 -19.13
CA TRP A 56 -10.05 -14.04 -20.58
C TRP A 56 -9.49 -12.72 -21.14
N LYS A 57 -9.73 -11.60 -20.44
CA LYS A 57 -9.26 -10.28 -20.85
C LYS A 57 -7.74 -10.20 -20.90
N GLN A 58 -7.05 -10.76 -19.91
CA GLN A 58 -5.57 -10.79 -19.89
C GLN A 58 -5.00 -11.60 -21.05
N LYS A 59 -5.54 -12.80 -21.32
CA LYS A 59 -5.09 -13.65 -22.44
C LYS A 59 -5.25 -12.95 -23.81
N ARG A 60 -6.33 -12.20 -24.00
CA ARG A 60 -6.57 -11.46 -25.24
C ARG A 60 -5.58 -10.31 -25.44
N HIS A 61 -5.20 -9.61 -24.37
CA HIS A 61 -4.22 -8.53 -24.44
C HIS A 61 -2.78 -9.04 -24.63
N ALA A 62 -2.44 -10.24 -24.14
CA ALA A 62 -1.12 -10.84 -24.29
C ALA A 62 -0.79 -11.27 -25.74
N ASN A 63 -1.80 -11.56 -26.56
CA ASN A 63 -1.63 -11.99 -27.96
C ASN A 63 -1.60 -10.83 -28.98
N ALA A 64 -1.54 -9.58 -28.51
CA ALA A 64 -1.54 -8.38 -29.36
C ALA A 64 -0.15 -7.71 -29.45
N SER A 65 0.94 -8.45 -29.19
CA SER A 65 2.34 -7.98 -29.26
C SER A 65 3.17 -8.85 -30.18
#